data_AF-A0A558QSE2-F1
#
_entry.id   AF-A0A558QSE2-F1
#
_cell.length_a   1.000
_cell.length_b   1.000
_cell.length_c   1.000
_cell.angle_alpha   90.00
_cell.angle_beta   90.00
_cell.angle_gamma   90.00
#
_symmetry.space_group_name_H-M   'P 1'
#
loop_
_entity.id
_entity.type
_entity.pdbx_description
1 polymer ?
#
loop_
_entity_poly.entity_id
_entity_poly.type
_entity_poly.pdbx_seq_one_letter_code
_entity_poly.pdbx_strand_id
1 'polypeptide(L)'
;MTLFRFALAAAAMAGFAMPAVAQQQTTPPSPANQAANVREQPVTDALNAGVQQHLETQAAITADQQAQYDLDRAAYRAAVKARAAVVGQDTARAMRQEDAYARAMIVWRIQTDECNRGILKSCKKPTPVPADYY
;
A
#
# COMPACT_ATOMS: atom_id res chain seq x y z
N MET A 1 -33.57 -16.01 -6.34
CA MET A 1 -33.63 -14.54 -6.20
C MET A 1 -32.91 -14.17 -4.92
N THR A 2 -31.67 -13.72 -5.08
CA THR A 2 -30.72 -13.35 -4.02
C THR A 2 -31.06 -11.96 -3.50
N LEU A 3 -31.32 -11.83 -2.19
CA LEU A 3 -31.51 -10.52 -1.55
C LEU A 3 -30.22 -10.09 -0.85
N PHE A 4 -29.70 -8.98 -1.35
CA PHE A 4 -28.64 -8.15 -0.81
C PHE A 4 -28.90 -7.75 0.65
N ARG A 5 -27.88 -7.89 1.51
CA ARG A 5 -27.76 -7.13 2.76
C ARG A 5 -26.42 -6.41 2.75
N PHE A 6 -26.48 -5.12 2.44
CA PHE A 6 -25.43 -4.15 2.78
C PHE A 6 -25.49 -3.90 4.28
N ALA A 7 -24.42 -4.24 4.99
CA ALA A 7 -24.16 -3.74 6.34
C ALA A 7 -22.83 -2.97 6.29
N LEU A 8 -22.92 -1.71 6.74
CA LEU A 8 -21.85 -0.74 6.87
C LEU A 8 -20.59 -1.35 7.51
N ALA A 9 -19.45 -1.14 6.86
CA ALA A 9 -18.14 -1.27 7.47
C ALA A 9 -17.84 -0.02 8.30
N ALA A 10 -18.04 -0.10 9.61
CA ALA A 10 -17.41 0.81 10.56
C ALA A 10 -15.98 0.29 10.80
N ALA A 11 -15.00 1.02 10.26
CA ALA A 11 -13.58 0.78 10.49
C ALA A 11 -13.26 1.07 11.97
N ALA A 12 -13.33 0.05 12.81
CA ALA A 12 -12.67 0.07 14.10
C ALA A 12 -11.16 0.03 13.84
N MET A 13 -10.47 1.08 14.26
CA MET A 13 -9.01 1.12 14.36
C MET A 13 -8.59 0.01 15.34
N ALA A 14 -8.28 -1.18 14.80
CA ALA A 14 -7.60 -2.21 15.53
C ALA A 14 -6.17 -1.71 15.76
N GLY A 15 -5.95 -1.20 16.98
CA GLY A 15 -4.64 -0.82 17.45
C GLY A 15 -3.63 -1.93 17.17
N PHE A 16 -2.45 -1.51 16.73
CA PHE A 16 -1.27 -2.34 16.64
C PHE A 16 -1.10 -3.12 17.94
N ALA A 17 -1.49 -4.40 17.94
CA ALA A 17 -1.03 -5.35 18.93
C ALA A 17 0.48 -5.49 18.69
N MET A 18 1.27 -4.69 19.42
CA MET A 18 2.69 -4.94 19.55
C MET A 18 2.85 -6.41 19.97
N PRO A 19 3.78 -7.17 19.37
CA PRO A 19 4.07 -8.49 19.88
C PRO A 19 4.46 -8.31 21.34
N ALA A 20 3.69 -8.91 22.24
CA ALA A 20 4.07 -9.02 23.63
C ALA A 20 5.44 -9.69 23.63
N VAL A 21 6.49 -8.90 23.90
CA VAL A 21 7.80 -9.46 24.18
C VAL A 21 7.55 -10.34 25.40
N ALA A 22 7.71 -11.65 25.23
CA ALA A 22 7.68 -12.56 26.37
C ALA A 22 8.79 -12.06 27.31
N GLN A 23 8.41 -11.43 28.42
CA GLN A 23 9.38 -11.09 29.44
C GLN A 23 9.98 -12.41 29.89
N GLN A 24 11.28 -12.61 29.64
CA GLN A 24 12.04 -13.68 30.27
C GLN A 24 11.92 -13.47 31.78
N GLN A 25 10.99 -14.19 32.40
CA GLN A 25 10.91 -14.32 33.84
C GLN A 25 12.13 -15.13 34.27
N THR A 26 13.23 -14.46 34.59
CA THR A 26 14.37 -15.09 35.23
C THR A 26 13.98 -15.33 36.69
N THR A 27 13.56 -16.56 36.99
CA THR A 27 13.35 -17.00 38.37
C THR A 27 14.63 -16.73 39.17
N PRO A 28 14.56 -16.10 40.37
CA PRO A 28 15.75 -15.83 41.17
C PRO A 28 16.56 -17.10 41.42
N PRO A 29 17.91 -17.06 41.43
CA PRO A 29 18.71 -18.23 41.69
C PRO A 29 18.40 -18.75 43.11
N SER A 30 17.72 -19.89 43.16
CA SER A 30 17.47 -20.66 44.38
C SER A 30 18.09 -22.05 44.21
N PRO A 31 18.38 -22.77 45.30
CA PRO A 31 18.90 -24.13 45.22
C PRO A 31 17.99 -25.07 44.39
N ALA A 32 16.67 -24.87 44.46
CA ALA A 32 15.69 -25.62 43.68
C ALA A 32 15.77 -25.29 42.18
N ASN A 33 15.93 -24.02 41.82
CA ASN A 33 16.07 -23.58 40.42
C ASN A 33 17.41 -24.02 39.80
N GLN A 34 18.48 -24.06 40.58
CA GLN A 34 19.77 -24.60 40.12
C GLN A 34 19.70 -26.11 39.86
N ALA A 35 19.03 -26.86 40.74
CA ALA A 35 18.81 -28.29 40.53
C ALA A 35 17.92 -28.59 39.31
N ALA A 36 16.91 -27.74 39.05
CA ALA A 36 16.10 -27.81 37.84
C ALA A 36 16.93 -27.50 36.58
N ASN A 37 17.72 -26.42 36.58
CA ASN A 37 18.60 -26.08 35.46
C ASN A 37 19.57 -27.21 35.10
N VAL A 38 20.20 -27.87 36.07
CA VAL A 38 21.10 -29.00 35.80
C VAL A 38 20.40 -30.14 35.04
N ARG A 39 19.08 -30.32 35.23
CA ARG A 39 18.29 -31.32 34.51
C ARG A 39 17.75 -30.83 33.17
N GLU A 40 17.35 -29.57 33.08
CA GLU A 40 16.67 -28.99 31.91
C GLU A 40 17.64 -28.46 30.84
N GLN A 41 18.83 -28.02 31.26
CA GLN A 41 19.85 -27.45 30.38
C GLN A 41 20.31 -28.42 29.27
N PRO A 42 20.61 -29.71 29.51
CA PRO A 42 20.95 -30.62 28.42
C PRO A 42 19.79 -30.84 27.42
N VAL A 43 18.54 -30.78 27.88
CA VAL A 43 17.36 -30.90 26.99
C VAL A 43 17.20 -29.64 26.15
N THR A 44 17.42 -28.48 26.75
CA THR A 44 17.37 -27.17 26.08
C THR A 44 18.49 -27.04 25.05
N ASP A 45 19.71 -27.47 25.39
CA ASP A 45 20.85 -27.47 24.48
C ASP A 45 20.62 -28.42 23.29
N ALA A 46 20.05 -29.59 23.53
CA ALA A 46 19.68 -30.53 22.47
C ALA A 46 18.60 -29.97 21.53
N LEU A 47 17.57 -29.31 22.08
CA LEU A 47 16.52 -28.64 21.30
C LEU A 47 17.10 -27.50 20.46
N ASN A 48 17.95 -26.66 21.05
CA ASN A 48 18.61 -25.56 20.35
C ASN A 48 19.51 -26.05 19.23
N ALA A 49 20.27 -27.13 19.45
CA ALA A 49 21.08 -27.77 18.43
C ALA A 49 20.21 -28.33 17.29
N GLY A 50 19.07 -28.95 17.61
CA GLY A 50 18.11 -29.45 16.62
C GLY A 50 17.48 -28.34 15.78
N VAL A 51 17.13 -27.20 16.39
CA VAL A 51 16.62 -26.02 15.69
C VAL A 51 17.69 -25.44 14.76
N GLN A 52 18.92 -25.30 15.25
CA GLN A 52 20.03 -24.78 14.45
C GLN A 52 20.31 -25.65 13.22
N GLN A 53 20.36 -26.98 13.38
CA GLN A 53 20.53 -27.93 12.28
C GLN A 53 19.39 -27.85 11.26
N HIS A 54 18.14 -27.70 11.73
CA HIS A 54 16.98 -27.56 10.86
C HIS A 54 17.00 -26.24 10.07
N LEU A 55 17.42 -25.13 10.70
CA LEU A 55 17.60 -23.85 10.03
C LEU A 55 18.70 -23.91 8.97
N GLU A 56 19.83 -24.56 9.26
CA GLU A 56 20.93 -24.76 8.30
C GLU A 56 20.49 -25.63 7.10
N THR A 57 19.64 -26.64 7.35
CA THR A 57 19.08 -27.49 6.28
C THR A 57 18.09 -26.72 5.40
N GLN A 58 17.31 -25.78 5.96
CA GLN A 58 16.38 -24.93 5.20
C GLN A 58 17.06 -23.72 4.53
N ALA A 59 18.18 -23.24 5.07
CA ALA A 59 18.87 -22.05 4.58
C ALA A 59 19.56 -22.24 3.22
N ALA A 60 19.70 -23.48 2.75
CA ALA A 60 20.21 -23.77 1.41
C ALA A 60 19.15 -23.43 0.35
N ILE A 61 19.12 -22.17 -0.10
CA ILE A 61 18.38 -21.79 -1.32
C ILE A 61 18.90 -22.65 -2.46
N THR A 62 18.01 -23.44 -3.07
CA THR A 62 18.38 -24.28 -4.21
C THR A 62 18.62 -23.42 -5.45
N ALA A 63 19.42 -23.91 -6.39
CA ALA A 63 19.63 -23.22 -7.67
C ALA A 63 18.31 -22.94 -8.39
N ASP A 64 17.33 -23.84 -8.28
CA ASP A 64 16.00 -23.69 -8.87
C ASP A 64 15.20 -22.57 -8.19
N GLN A 65 15.27 -22.46 -6.86
CA GLN A 65 14.64 -21.36 -6.12
C GLN A 65 15.27 -20.02 -6.46
N GLN A 66 16.59 -19.98 -6.63
CA GLN A 66 17.29 -18.78 -7.07
C GLN A 66 16.90 -18.39 -8.50
N ALA A 67 16.81 -19.35 -9.42
CA ALA A 67 16.38 -19.11 -10.80
C ALA A 67 14.93 -18.59 -10.86
N GLN A 68 14.03 -19.18 -10.07
CA GLN A 68 12.65 -18.71 -9.96
C GLN A 68 12.58 -17.28 -9.41
N TYR A 69 13.35 -16.98 -8.37
CA TYR A 69 13.45 -15.63 -7.81
C TYR A 69 13.89 -14.61 -8.86
N ASP A 70 14.89 -14.94 -9.68
CA ASP A 70 15.39 -14.05 -10.72
C ASP A 70 14.36 -13.84 -11.85
N LEU A 71 13.59 -14.87 -12.21
CA LEU A 71 12.47 -14.77 -13.14
C LEU A 71 11.36 -13.87 -12.58
N ASP A 72 10.96 -14.08 -11.33
CA ASP A 72 9.93 -13.29 -10.65
C ASP A 72 10.35 -11.81 -10.55
N ARG A 73 11.63 -11.57 -10.24
CA ARG A 73 12.22 -10.22 -10.23
C ARG A 73 12.18 -9.56 -11.60
N ALA A 74 12.49 -10.29 -12.66
CA ALA A 74 12.43 -9.77 -14.02
C ALA A 74 10.99 -9.43 -14.42
N ALA A 75 10.04 -10.32 -14.14
CA ALA A 75 8.62 -10.12 -14.38
C ALA A 75 8.07 -8.90 -13.60
N TYR A 76 8.41 -8.79 -12.31
CA TYR A 76 8.03 -7.67 -11.48
C TYR A 76 8.57 -6.34 -12.04
N ARG A 77 9.86 -6.29 -12.41
CA ARG A 77 10.47 -5.09 -13.01
C ARG A 77 9.78 -4.70 -14.32
N ALA A 78 9.41 -5.66 -15.16
CA ALA A 78 8.67 -5.39 -16.39
C ALA A 78 7.28 -4.80 -16.09
N ALA A 79 6.55 -5.38 -15.14
CA ALA A 79 5.24 -4.89 -14.72
C ALA A 79 5.29 -3.46 -14.15
N VAL A 80 6.30 -3.16 -13.32
CA VAL A 80 6.51 -1.81 -12.77
C VAL A 80 6.78 -0.79 -13.88
N LYS A 81 7.64 -1.12 -14.85
CA LYS A 81 7.93 -0.23 -16.00
C LYS A 81 6.67 0.03 -16.84
N ALA A 82 5.90 -1.02 -17.15
CA ALA A 82 4.65 -0.88 -17.88
C ALA A 82 3.65 0.00 -17.12
N ARG A 83 3.51 -0.21 -15.81
CA ARG A 83 2.62 0.60 -14.96
C ARG A 83 3.06 2.07 -14.91
N ALA A 84 4.36 2.34 -14.79
CA ALA A 84 4.90 3.70 -14.78
C ALA A 84 4.56 4.46 -16.08
N ALA A 85 4.64 3.79 -17.23
CA ALA A 85 4.25 4.39 -18.51
C ALA A 85 2.76 4.75 -18.57
N VAL A 86 1.88 3.85 -18.11
CA VAL A 86 0.42 4.12 -18.05
C VAL A 86 0.11 5.27 -17.09
N VAL A 87 0.68 5.24 -15.88
CA VAL A 87 0.48 6.32 -14.89
C VAL A 87 0.94 7.66 -15.46
N GLY A 88 2.08 7.72 -16.15
CA GLY A 88 2.54 8.94 -16.81
C GLY A 88 1.57 9.48 -17.86
N GLN A 89 0.99 8.60 -18.68
CA GLN A 89 -0.02 8.98 -19.68
C GLN A 89 -1.31 9.49 -19.02
N ASP A 90 -1.77 8.83 -17.96
CA ASP A 90 -2.97 9.22 -17.21
C ASP A 90 -2.78 10.57 -16.50
N THR A 91 -1.62 10.79 -15.87
CA THR A 91 -1.27 12.08 -15.26
C THR A 91 -1.25 13.19 -16.30
N ALA A 92 -0.61 12.98 -17.46
CA ALA A 92 -0.59 13.99 -18.51
C ALA A 92 -2.00 14.29 -19.05
N ARG A 93 -2.87 13.27 -19.16
CA ARG A 93 -4.27 13.45 -19.53
C ARG A 93 -5.00 14.28 -18.47
N ALA A 94 -4.88 13.93 -17.19
CA ALA A 94 -5.51 14.66 -16.09
C ALA A 94 -5.09 16.13 -16.06
N MET A 95 -3.80 16.42 -16.20
CA MET A 95 -3.28 17.80 -16.26
C MET A 95 -3.90 18.60 -17.41
N ARG A 96 -4.05 18.00 -18.61
CA ARG A 96 -4.75 18.66 -19.72
C ARG A 96 -6.21 18.93 -19.40
N GLN A 97 -6.87 18.02 -18.67
CA GLN A 97 -8.27 18.19 -18.28
C GLN A 97 -8.46 19.33 -17.27
N GLU A 98 -7.57 19.44 -16.30
CA GLU A 98 -7.56 20.51 -15.32
C GLU A 98 -7.31 21.88 -15.98
N ASP A 99 -6.34 21.95 -16.89
CA ASP A 99 -6.03 23.17 -17.66
C ASP A 99 -7.19 23.58 -18.57
N ALA A 100 -7.80 22.63 -19.29
CA ALA A 100 -8.96 22.86 -20.12
C ALA A 100 -10.17 23.36 -19.30
N TYR A 101 -10.40 22.79 -18.12
CA TYR A 101 -11.41 23.26 -17.19
C TYR A 101 -11.12 24.68 -16.70
N ALA A 102 -9.87 24.97 -16.30
CA ALA A 102 -9.46 26.29 -15.85
C ALA A 102 -9.69 27.36 -16.94
N ARG A 103 -9.33 27.05 -18.20
CA ARG A 103 -9.59 27.94 -19.35
C ARG A 103 -11.09 28.19 -19.55
N ALA A 104 -11.91 27.15 -19.51
CA ALA A 104 -13.37 27.29 -19.60
C ALA A 104 -13.92 28.20 -18.49
N MET A 105 -13.45 28.03 -17.26
CA MET A 105 -13.85 28.85 -16.12
C MET A 105 -13.43 30.31 -16.24
N ILE A 106 -12.26 30.59 -16.83
CA ILE A 106 -11.83 31.97 -17.13
C ILE A 106 -12.81 32.62 -18.12
N VAL A 107 -13.11 31.94 -19.23
CA VAL A 107 -14.04 32.48 -20.23
C VAL A 107 -15.43 32.68 -19.64
N TRP A 108 -15.90 31.77 -18.81
CA TRP A 108 -17.20 31.89 -18.15
C TRP A 108 -17.26 33.11 -17.22
N ARG A 109 -16.20 33.37 -16.45
CA ARG A 109 -16.09 34.56 -15.60
C ARG A 109 -16.15 35.85 -16.41
N ILE A 110 -15.45 35.90 -17.55
CA ILE A 110 -15.50 37.06 -18.47
C ILE A 110 -16.93 37.25 -19.01
N GLN A 111 -17.58 36.18 -19.48
CA GLN A 111 -18.95 36.26 -19.99
C GLN A 111 -19.93 36.77 -18.93
N THR A 112 -19.75 36.32 -17.69
CA THR A 112 -20.59 36.71 -16.55
C THR A 112 -20.36 38.17 -16.17
N ASP A 113 -19.10 38.64 -16.12
CA ASP A 113 -18.78 40.05 -15.90
C ASP A 113 -19.38 40.95 -16.98
N GLU A 114 -19.20 40.60 -18.26
CA GLU A 114 -19.77 41.34 -19.38
C GLU A 114 -21.30 41.38 -19.31
N CYS A 115 -21.93 40.25 -18.95
CA CYS A 115 -23.37 40.18 -18.77
C CYS A 115 -23.85 41.09 -17.64
N ASN A 116 -23.18 41.08 -16.49
CA ASN A 116 -23.48 41.94 -15.35
C ASN A 116 -23.33 43.43 -15.68
N ARG A 117 -22.45 43.77 -16.62
CA ARG A 117 -22.27 45.13 -17.16
C ARG A 117 -23.30 45.52 -18.22
N GLY A 118 -24.30 44.68 -18.48
CA GLY A 118 -25.40 44.94 -19.42
C GLY A 118 -25.10 44.58 -20.88
N ILE A 119 -23.99 43.88 -21.16
CA ILE A 119 -23.67 43.42 -22.52
C ILE A 119 -24.54 42.21 -22.87
N LEU A 120 -25.74 42.47 -23.39
CA LEU A 120 -26.76 41.44 -23.67
C LEU A 120 -26.27 40.30 -24.59
N LYS A 121 -25.33 40.57 -25.50
CA LYS A 121 -24.73 39.53 -26.35
C LYS A 121 -23.98 38.49 -25.52
N SER A 122 -23.35 38.89 -24.42
CA SER A 122 -22.55 38.01 -23.57
C SER A 122 -23.44 37.19 -22.63
N CYS A 123 -24.58 37.75 -22.19
CA CYS A 123 -25.60 37.00 -21.45
C CYS A 123 -26.23 35.84 -22.25
N LYS A 124 -26.25 35.95 -23.58
CA LYS A 124 -26.83 34.93 -24.47
C LYS A 124 -25.80 33.93 -24.99
N LYS A 125 -24.52 34.05 -24.60
CA LYS A 125 -23.49 33.09 -24.99
C LYS A 125 -23.72 31.75 -24.29
N PRO A 126 -23.41 30.61 -24.94
CA PRO A 126 -23.43 29.33 -24.29
C PRO A 126 -22.33 29.24 -23.23
N THR A 127 -22.58 28.45 -22.19
CA THR A 127 -21.57 28.12 -21.18
C THR A 127 -20.35 27.47 -21.86
N PRO A 128 -19.13 27.94 -21.59
CA PRO A 128 -17.92 27.33 -22.12
C PRO A 128 -17.83 25.85 -21.75
N VAL A 129 -17.56 25.00 -22.72
CA VAL A 129 -17.39 23.56 -22.51
C VAL A 129 -15.90 23.28 -22.37
N PRO A 130 -15.43 22.66 -21.27
CA PRO A 130 -14.02 22.31 -21.11
C PRO A 130 -13.44 21.51 -22.29
N ALA A 131 -14.26 20.68 -22.93
CA ALA A 131 -13.89 19.89 -24.11
C ALA A 131 -13.36 20.72 -25.30
N ASP A 132 -13.69 22.01 -25.37
CA ASP A 132 -13.27 22.91 -26.44
C ASP A 132 -11.84 23.49 -26.22
N TYR A 133 -11.20 23.18 -25.08
CA TYR A 133 -9.91 23.73 -24.65
C TYR A 133 -8.78 22.69 -24.61
N TYR A 134 -8.97 21.53 -25.24
CA TYR A 134 -8.00 20.41 -25.33
C TYR A 134 -7.16 20.43 -26.60
#